data_AF-A0A845QES8-F1
#
_entry.id   AF-A0A845QES8-F1
#
_cell.length_a   1.000
_cell.length_b   1.000
_cell.length_c   1.000
_cell.angle_alpha   90.00
_cell.angle_beta   90.00
_cell.angle_gamma   90.00
#
_symmetry.space_group_name_H-M   'P 1'
#
loop_
_entity.id
_entity.type
_entity.pdbx_description
1 polymer ?
#
loop_
_entity_poly.entity_id
_entity_poly.type
_entity_poly.pdbx_seq_one_letter_code
_entity_poly.pdbx_strand_id
1 'polypeptide(L)'
;MKKILAGAFGLAAGALIMTGQAFALDSSFEAMSKSGTHQFYVWCTGGADSQTTQDGANMEEAMAAVQGTLGGNCKAVWQGLVN
;
A
#
# COMPACT_ATOMS: atom_id res chain seq x y z
N MET A 1 21.53 20.07 -21.54
CA MET A 1 21.50 19.81 -20.09
C MET A 1 20.37 20.63 -19.46
N LYS A 2 19.23 20.01 -19.20
CA LYS A 2 18.02 20.68 -18.69
C LYS A 2 18.11 20.71 -17.16
N LYS A 3 18.38 21.90 -16.61
CA LYS A 3 18.35 22.16 -15.16
C LYS A 3 16.91 22.45 -14.77
N ILE A 4 16.23 21.58 -14.01
CA ILE A 4 14.99 21.99 -13.35
C ILE A 4 14.80 21.22 -12.02
N LEU A 5 14.75 21.99 -10.93
CA LEU A 5 14.11 21.75 -9.62
C LEU A 5 14.76 20.65 -8.75
N ALA A 6 15.71 20.98 -7.87
CA ALA A 6 15.48 21.69 -6.60
C ALA A 6 14.22 21.16 -5.88
N GLY A 7 14.35 19.96 -5.32
CA GLY A 7 13.39 19.36 -4.40
C GLY A 7 13.24 20.25 -3.17
N ALA A 8 12.10 20.94 -3.10
CA ALA A 8 11.64 21.63 -1.91
C ALA A 8 10.72 20.68 -1.14
N PHE A 9 11.17 20.39 0.07
CA PHE A 9 10.43 19.92 1.24
C PHE A 9 8.92 20.17 1.20
N GLY A 10 8.18 19.09 1.46
CA GLY A 10 6.82 19.11 1.96
C GLY A 10 6.64 17.92 2.91
N LEU A 11 7.08 18.09 4.17
CA LEU A 11 6.77 17.19 5.26
C LEU A 11 5.25 17.16 5.45
N ALA A 12 4.58 16.12 4.94
CA ALA A 12 3.35 15.63 5.53
C ALA A 12 3.76 14.51 6.48
N ALA A 13 3.83 14.87 7.76
CA ALA A 13 4.06 13.95 8.86
C ALA A 13 2.87 12.98 8.98
N GLY A 14 2.93 11.88 8.24
CA GLY A 14 2.32 10.63 8.64
C GLY A 14 3.43 9.77 9.19
N ALA A 15 3.46 9.56 10.49
CA ALA A 15 4.32 8.55 11.09
C ALA A 15 3.90 7.18 10.53
N LEU A 16 4.50 6.77 9.41
CA LEU A 16 4.46 5.38 8.99
C LEU A 16 5.35 4.65 9.98
N ILE A 17 4.72 3.97 10.94
CA ILE A 17 5.38 3.08 11.87
C ILE A 17 6.03 1.99 11.02
N MET A 18 7.32 2.17 10.77
CA MET A 18 8.20 1.27 10.03
C MET A 18 8.60 0.08 10.91
N THR A 19 7.64 -0.76 11.24
CA THR A 19 7.93 -2.13 11.68
C THR A 19 7.36 -3.04 10.62
N GLY A 20 8.19 -3.41 9.63
CA GLY A 20 7.86 -4.48 8.70
C GLY A 20 7.68 -5.77 9.48
N GLN A 21 6.47 -6.02 9.97
CA GLN A 21 6.08 -7.30 10.52
C GLN A 21 5.97 -8.24 9.32
N ALA A 22 6.88 -9.22 9.25
CA ALA A 22 6.81 -10.26 8.25
C ALA A 22 5.61 -11.14 8.59
N PHE A 23 4.49 -10.89 7.93
CA PHE A 23 3.33 -11.76 7.98
C PHE A 23 3.52 -12.93 7.01
N ALA A 24 3.05 -14.11 7.39
CA ALA A 24 2.84 -15.17 6.42
C ALA A 24 1.68 -14.72 5.52
N LEU A 25 1.90 -14.61 4.23
CA LEU A 25 0.89 -14.18 3.28
C LEU A 25 0.32 -15.38 2.51
N ASP A 26 -1.00 -15.52 2.51
CA ASP A 26 -1.72 -16.35 1.56
C ASP A 26 -2.01 -15.52 0.30
N SER A 27 -1.15 -15.68 -0.72
CA SER A 27 -1.28 -15.00 -2.02
C SER A 27 -2.08 -15.82 -3.05
N SER A 28 -2.79 -16.87 -2.62
CA SER A 28 -3.62 -17.68 -3.51
C SER A 28 -4.81 -16.88 -4.06
N PHE A 29 -5.35 -17.34 -5.19
CA PHE A 29 -6.55 -16.72 -5.77
C PHE A 29 -7.75 -16.84 -4.84
N GLU A 30 -7.86 -17.97 -4.14
CA GLU A 30 -8.89 -18.24 -3.13
C GLU A 30 -8.82 -17.27 -1.96
N ALA A 31 -7.63 -16.79 -1.59
CA ALA A 31 -7.46 -15.83 -0.50
C ALA A 31 -8.02 -14.44 -0.84
N MET A 32 -8.14 -14.09 -2.12
CA MET A 32 -8.66 -12.78 -2.53
C MET A 32 -10.13 -12.60 -2.15
N SER A 33 -10.92 -13.68 -2.09
CA SER A 33 -12.34 -13.63 -1.75
C SER A 33 -12.64 -13.82 -0.27
N LYS A 34 -11.63 -14.16 0.54
CA LYS A 34 -11.77 -14.32 1.99
C LYS A 34 -11.79 -12.96 2.66
N SER A 35 -12.56 -12.85 3.74
CA SER A 35 -12.48 -11.72 4.64
C SER A 35 -11.23 -11.80 5.51
N GLY A 36 -10.75 -10.63 5.93
CA GLY A 36 -9.64 -10.50 6.86
C GLY A 36 -8.71 -9.35 6.50
N THR A 37 -7.51 -9.40 7.06
CA THR A 37 -6.49 -8.38 6.83
C THR A 37 -5.73 -8.66 5.55
N HIS A 38 -5.86 -7.80 4.55
CA HIS A 38 -5.13 -7.91 3.30
C HIS A 38 -3.91 -6.98 3.33
N GLN A 39 -2.76 -7.48 2.87
CA GLN A 39 -1.54 -6.69 2.72
C GLN A 39 -1.39 -6.17 1.29
N PHE A 40 -0.94 -4.92 1.18
CA PHE A 40 -0.70 -4.22 -0.07
C PHE A 40 0.70 -3.62 -0.08
N TYR A 41 1.37 -3.77 -1.23
CA TYR A 41 2.53 -2.96 -1.58
C TYR A 41 2.04 -1.68 -2.24
N VAL A 42 2.47 -0.53 -1.72
CA VAL A 42 2.14 0.76 -2.31
C VAL A 42 3.36 1.27 -3.06
N TRP A 43 3.20 1.34 -4.38
CA TRP A 43 4.21 1.90 -5.27
C TRP A 43 3.83 3.32 -5.65
N CYS A 44 4.76 4.27 -5.46
CA CYS A 44 4.51 5.69 -5.76
C CYS A 44 5.51 6.21 -6.79
N THR A 45 5.02 6.70 -7.93
CA THR A 45 5.88 7.35 -8.92
C THR A 45 6.55 8.59 -8.31
N GLY A 46 7.89 8.60 -8.27
CA GLY A 46 8.69 9.69 -7.70
C GLY A 46 8.62 9.81 -6.17
N GLY A 47 8.04 8.83 -5.48
CA GLY A 47 7.97 8.75 -4.03
C GLY A 47 8.69 7.52 -3.48
N ALA A 48 8.65 7.35 -2.15
CA ALA A 48 9.07 6.12 -1.53
C ALA A 48 7.94 5.08 -1.63
N ASP A 49 8.32 3.85 -1.89
CA ASP A 49 7.41 2.72 -1.80
C ASP A 49 7.15 2.35 -0.34
N SER A 50 6.00 1.75 -0.07
CA SER A 50 5.63 1.35 1.29
C SER A 50 4.78 0.08 1.30
N GLN A 51 4.50 -0.42 2.48
CA GLN A 51 3.55 -1.53 2.68
C GLN A 51 2.48 -1.07 3.64
N THR A 52 1.25 -1.52 3.41
CA THR A 52 0.11 -1.26 4.27
C THR A 52 -0.79 -2.49 4.34
N THR A 53 -1.58 -2.57 5.39
CA THR A 53 -2.62 -3.58 5.54
C THR A 53 -3.98 -2.91 5.63
N GLN A 54 -5.03 -3.61 5.21
CA GLN A 54 -6.40 -3.14 5.32
C GLN A 54 -7.33 -4.33 5.48
N ASP A 55 -8.24 -4.22 6.43
CA ASP A 55 -9.32 -5.21 6.60
C ASP A 55 -10.39 -5.00 5.53
N GLY A 56 -10.96 -6.10 5.04
CA GLY A 56 -12.10 -6.10 4.13
C GLY A 56 -12.85 -7.43 4.17
N ALA A 57 -14.06 -7.46 3.60
CA ALA A 57 -14.76 -8.71 3.34
C ALA A 57 -14.11 -9.52 2.20
N ASN A 58 -13.32 -8.85 1.37
CA ASN A 58 -12.47 -9.41 0.32
C ASN A 58 -11.39 -8.40 -0.08
N MET A 59 -10.49 -8.83 -0.97
CA MET A 59 -9.39 -8.03 -1.48
C MET A 59 -9.84 -6.77 -2.21
N GLU A 60 -10.93 -6.82 -2.97
CA GLU A 60 -11.40 -5.67 -3.77
C GLU A 60 -11.89 -4.53 -2.88
N GLU A 61 -12.66 -4.86 -1.83
CA GLU A 61 -13.11 -3.88 -0.84
C GLU A 61 -11.91 -3.26 -0.09
N ALA A 62 -10.99 -4.10 0.38
CA ALA A 62 -9.78 -3.65 1.06
C ALA A 62 -8.90 -2.78 0.13
N MET A 63 -8.76 -3.16 -1.15
CA MET A 63 -8.00 -2.40 -2.14
C MET A 63 -8.66 -1.05 -2.45
N ALA A 64 -9.99 -1.01 -2.58
CA ALA A 64 -10.72 0.24 -2.81
C ALA A 64 -10.54 1.21 -1.64
N ALA A 65 -10.59 0.70 -0.40
CA ALA A 65 -10.33 1.48 0.79
C ALA A 65 -8.88 2.02 0.81
N VAL A 66 -7.87 1.17 0.58
CA VAL A 66 -6.47 1.62 0.52
C VAL A 66 -6.28 2.65 -0.59
N GLN A 67 -6.70 2.35 -1.82
CA GLN A 67 -6.52 3.23 -2.97
C GLN A 67 -7.24 4.57 -2.79
N GLY A 68 -8.38 4.61 -2.08
CA GLY A 68 -9.08 5.84 -1.74
C GLY A 68 -8.32 6.76 -0.77
N THR A 69 -7.36 6.23 -0.02
CA THR A 69 -6.47 7.01 0.86
C THR A 69 -5.19 7.49 0.16
N LEU A 70 -4.88 6.92 -1.01
CA LEU A 70 -3.66 7.19 -1.76
C LEU A 70 -3.83 8.36 -2.75
N GLY A 71 -2.76 9.14 -2.93
CA GLY A 71 -2.67 10.14 -3.99
C GLY A 71 -2.58 9.51 -5.39
N GLY A 72 -2.92 10.27 -6.44
CA GLY A 72 -2.99 9.77 -7.82
C GLY A 72 -1.66 9.24 -8.41
N ASN A 73 -0.53 9.55 -7.78
CA ASN A 73 0.80 9.04 -8.13
C ASN A 73 1.13 7.69 -7.46
N CYS A 74 0.26 7.18 -6.59
CA CYS A 74 0.46 5.96 -5.83
C CYS A 74 -0.55 4.88 -6.22
N LYS A 75 -0.09 3.63 -6.28
CA LYS A 75 -0.90 2.45 -6.59
C LYS A 75 -0.70 1.40 -5.52
N ALA A 76 -1.80 0.87 -5.01
CA ALA A 76 -1.79 -0.31 -4.17
C ALA A 76 -1.78 -1.58 -5.03
N VAL A 77 -0.90 -2.51 -4.71
CA VAL A 77 -0.78 -3.83 -5.33
C VAL A 77 -0.96 -4.87 -4.24
N TRP A 78 -1.98 -5.70 -4.37
CA TRP A 78 -2.25 -6.75 -3.39
C TRP A 78 -1.10 -7.75 -3.32
N GLN A 79 -0.69 -8.10 -2.10
CA GLN A 79 0.38 -9.06 -1.84
C GLN A 79 -0.15 -10.38 -1.27
N GLY A 80 -1.23 -10.34 -0.49
CA GLY A 80 -1.78 -11.54 0.14
C GLY A 80 -2.77 -11.23 1.25
N LEU A 81 -3.44 -12.25 1.73
CA LEU A 81 -4.15 -12.23 3.02
C LEU A 81 -3.14 -12.56 4.13
N VAL A 82 -3.18 -11.81 5.24
CA VAL A 82 -2.35 -12.05 6.41
C VAL A 82 -2.85 -13.31 7.14
N ASN A 83 -1.97 -14.30 7.32
CA ASN A 83 -2.18 -15.52 8.12
C ASN A 83 -1.59 -15.40 9.53
#